data_AF-A0AA88SQP6-F1
#
_entry.id   AF-A0AA88SQP6-F1
#
_cell.length_a   1.000
_cell.length_b   1.000
_cell.length_c   1.000
_cell.angle_alpha   90.00
_cell.angle_beta   90.00
_cell.angle_gamma   90.00
#
_symmetry.space_group_name_H-M   'P 1'
#
loop_
_entity.id
_entity.type
_entity.pdbx_description
1 polymer ?
#
loop_
_entity_poly.entity_id
_entity_poly.type
_entity_poly.pdbx_seq_one_letter_code
_entity_poly.pdbx_strand_id
1 'polypeptide(L)'
;MRRFGSAMLGKFVFVLQRAMLMEKSVICDDDNKVKTAFSSLLTYLNNVASNPDKEKFRKIRLSNAAFQNRVGKVEGGIQFLELCGFAKMEGDEFLFMTRDKFDMAVLVSAGTELDNAIKNPFFGVL
;
A
#
# COMPACT_ATOMS: atom_id res chain seq x y z
N MET A 1 14.08 -27.98 14.08
CA MET A 1 14.67 -26.97 13.16
C MET A 1 13.56 -26.36 12.33
N ARG A 2 13.39 -25.04 12.45
CA ARG A 2 12.23 -24.30 11.94
C ARG A 2 12.29 -24.22 10.41
N ARG A 3 11.36 -24.90 9.75
CA ARG A 3 11.03 -24.69 8.33
C ARG A 3 10.40 -23.31 8.20
N PHE A 4 11.21 -22.25 8.05
CA PHE A 4 10.73 -20.93 7.66
C PHE A 4 10.38 -20.99 6.17
N GLY A 5 9.07 -21.11 5.93
CA GLY A 5 8.50 -21.54 4.66
C GLY A 5 8.70 -20.54 3.52
N SER A 6 8.97 -21.10 2.35
CA SER A 6 8.87 -20.58 0.99
C SER A 6 7.55 -19.84 0.65
N ALA A 7 6.60 -19.77 1.57
CA ALA A 7 5.34 -19.04 1.44
C ALA A 7 5.51 -17.50 1.52
N MET A 8 6.55 -16.99 2.18
CA MET A 8 6.77 -15.54 2.28
C MET A 8 7.28 -14.98 0.92
N LEU A 9 8.21 -15.68 0.26
CA LEU A 9 8.67 -15.32 -1.10
C LEU A 9 7.54 -15.39 -2.12
N GLY A 10 6.65 -16.39 -2.04
CA GLY A 10 5.49 -16.51 -2.94
C GLY A 10 4.48 -15.37 -2.79
N LYS A 11 4.25 -14.90 -1.56
CA LYS A 11 3.43 -13.69 -1.30
C LYS A 11 4.12 -12.43 -1.81
N PHE A 12 5.44 -12.35 -1.70
CA PHE A 12 6.25 -11.22 -2.17
C PHE A 12 6.21 -11.05 -3.68
N VAL A 13 6.42 -12.15 -4.43
CA VAL A 13 6.30 -12.16 -5.91
C VAL A 13 4.86 -11.82 -6.32
N PHE A 14 3.86 -12.23 -5.55
CA PHE A 14 2.46 -11.89 -5.82
C PHE A 14 2.11 -10.43 -5.49
N VAL A 15 2.71 -9.82 -4.45
CA VAL A 15 2.58 -8.39 -4.12
C VAL A 15 3.24 -7.55 -5.22
N LEU A 16 4.46 -7.90 -5.65
CA LEU A 16 5.14 -7.28 -6.79
C LEU A 16 4.31 -7.39 -8.08
N GLN A 17 3.77 -8.58 -8.38
CA GLN A 17 3.00 -8.82 -9.60
C GLN A 17 1.59 -8.20 -9.56
N ARG A 18 0.99 -7.98 -8.38
CA ARG A 18 -0.28 -7.23 -8.23
C ARG A 18 -0.09 -5.73 -8.03
N ALA A 19 1.05 -5.27 -7.51
CA ALA A 19 1.45 -3.87 -7.59
C ALA A 19 1.70 -3.49 -9.06
N MET A 20 2.31 -4.38 -9.85
CA MET A 20 2.38 -4.25 -11.31
C MET A 20 1.00 -4.23 -11.99
N LEU A 21 -0.07 -4.78 -11.38
CA LEU A 21 -1.45 -4.61 -11.88
C LEU A 21 -2.01 -3.19 -11.62
N MET A 22 -1.45 -2.41 -10.70
CA MET A 22 -1.79 -0.98 -10.58
C MET A 22 -1.30 -0.18 -11.80
N GLU A 23 -0.33 -0.69 -12.55
CA GLU A 23 0.12 -0.11 -13.82
C GLU A 23 -0.95 -0.31 -14.93
N LYS A 24 -1.81 -1.33 -14.83
CA LYS A 24 -2.88 -1.62 -15.79
C LYS A 24 -4.21 -0.90 -15.51
N SER A 25 -4.40 -0.32 -14.32
CA SER A 25 -5.67 0.32 -13.92
C SER A 25 -5.56 1.84 -13.77
N VAL A 26 -4.69 2.51 -14.54
CA VAL A 26 -4.76 3.96 -14.73
C VAL A 26 -5.92 4.26 -15.69
N ILE A 27 -7.15 4.22 -15.18
CA ILE A 27 -8.30 4.91 -15.78
C ILE A 27 -8.48 6.27 -15.07
N CYS A 28 -7.36 6.86 -14.63
CA CYS A 28 -7.31 8.22 -14.16
C CYS A 28 -6.33 8.95 -15.07
N ASP A 29 -6.86 9.71 -16.02
CA ASP A 29 -6.18 10.52 -17.04
C ASP A 29 -5.20 11.59 -16.46
N ASP A 30 -4.93 11.55 -15.15
CA ASP A 30 -4.11 12.51 -14.41
C ASP A 30 -2.98 11.79 -13.64
N ASP A 31 -1.80 11.71 -14.24
CA ASP A 31 -0.56 11.23 -13.60
C ASP A 31 -0.31 11.90 -12.23
N ASN A 32 -0.68 13.17 -12.10
CA ASN A 32 -0.53 13.94 -10.85
C ASN A 32 -1.40 13.38 -9.72
N LYS A 33 -2.60 12.88 -10.01
CA LYS A 33 -3.48 12.27 -9.00
C LYS A 33 -2.89 10.95 -8.52
N VAL A 34 -2.38 10.15 -9.45
CA VAL A 34 -1.77 8.85 -9.12
C VAL A 34 -0.49 9.03 -8.31
N LYS A 35 0.40 9.95 -8.70
CA LYS A 35 1.60 10.30 -7.91
C LYS A 35 1.25 10.78 -6.50
N THR A 36 0.20 11.59 -6.36
CA THR A 36 -0.28 12.05 -5.04
C THR A 36 -0.81 10.90 -4.18
N ALA A 37 -1.51 9.93 -4.79
CA ALA A 37 -1.97 8.74 -4.11
C ALA A 37 -0.81 7.88 -3.62
N PHE A 38 0.18 7.64 -4.50
CA PHE A 38 1.36 6.83 -4.20
C PHE A 38 2.21 7.46 -3.09
N SER A 39 2.39 8.79 -3.13
CA SER A 39 3.06 9.54 -2.06
C SER A 39 2.31 9.42 -0.71
N SER A 40 0.98 9.43 -0.74
CA SER A 40 0.15 9.23 0.46
C SER A 40 0.29 7.81 1.01
N LEU A 41 0.25 6.79 0.13
CA LEU A 41 0.49 5.39 0.48
C LEU A 41 1.87 5.19 1.10
N LEU A 42 2.91 5.73 0.47
CA LEU A 42 4.29 5.69 0.96
C LEU A 42 4.41 6.32 2.34
N THR A 43 3.70 7.43 2.59
CA THR A 43 3.65 8.07 3.90
C THR A 43 3.02 7.15 4.95
N TYR A 44 1.92 6.46 4.63
CA TYR A 44 1.31 5.51 5.56
C TYR A 44 2.26 4.34 5.88
N LEU A 45 2.90 3.75 4.88
CA LEU A 45 3.86 2.66 5.08
C LEU A 45 5.06 3.12 5.93
N ASN A 46 5.65 4.29 5.63
CA ASN A 46 6.77 4.85 6.38
C ASN A 46 6.41 5.16 7.83
N ASN A 47 5.20 5.68 8.08
CA ASN A 47 4.73 5.96 9.44
C ASN A 47 4.65 4.68 10.27
N VAL A 48 4.14 3.59 9.68
CA VAL A 48 4.04 2.29 10.33
C VAL A 48 5.41 1.63 10.49
N ALA A 49 6.26 1.66 9.46
CA ALA A 49 7.61 1.10 9.50
C ALA A 49 8.52 1.81 10.51
N SER A 50 8.41 3.14 10.63
CA SER A 50 9.22 3.93 11.57
C SER A 50 8.71 3.84 13.01
N ASN A 51 7.41 3.64 13.21
CA ASN A 51 6.78 3.61 14.52
C ASN A 51 5.73 2.48 14.62
N PRO A 52 6.14 1.21 14.57
CA PRO A 52 5.19 0.09 14.52
C PRO A 52 4.35 -0.05 15.78
N ASP A 53 4.87 0.34 16.95
CA ASP A 53 4.11 0.25 18.21
C ASP A 53 2.95 1.26 18.29
N LYS A 54 3.03 2.39 17.60
CA LYS A 54 2.02 3.45 17.67
C LYS A 54 0.78 3.08 16.88
N GLU A 55 -0.26 2.70 17.61
CA GLU A 55 -1.52 2.21 17.06
C GLU A 55 -2.22 3.22 16.12
N LYS A 56 -2.05 4.52 16.39
CA LYS A 56 -2.55 5.60 15.52
C LYS A 56 -2.00 5.56 14.08
N PHE A 57 -0.81 5.00 13.87
CA PHE A 57 -0.23 4.86 12.52
C PHE A 57 -0.67 3.56 11.85
N ARG A 58 -1.04 2.55 12.64
CA ARG A 58 -1.59 1.29 12.17
C ARG A 58 -3.09 1.37 11.85
N LYS A 59 -3.76 2.49 12.15
CA LYS A 59 -5.18 2.73 11.87
C LYS A 59 -5.35 3.87 10.87
N ILE A 60 -6.03 3.61 9.75
CA ILE A 60 -6.37 4.59 8.71
C ILE A 60 -7.89 4.65 8.60
N ARG A 61 -8.48 5.84 8.63
CA ARG A 61 -9.92 6.03 8.52
C ARG A 61 -10.33 6.20 7.06
N LEU A 62 -11.19 5.30 6.57
CA LEU A 62 -11.66 5.33 5.19
C LEU A 62 -12.60 6.51 4.95
N SER A 63 -13.35 6.98 5.94
CA SER A 63 -14.20 8.18 5.82
C SER A 63 -13.41 9.50 5.77
N ASN A 64 -12.08 9.50 5.93
CA ASN A 64 -11.29 10.72 5.89
C ASN A 64 -11.28 11.30 4.47
N ALA A 65 -11.73 12.55 4.31
CA ALA A 65 -11.82 13.21 3.01
C ALA A 65 -10.48 13.31 2.27
N ALA A 66 -9.36 13.47 3.00
CA ALA A 66 -8.03 13.48 2.39
C ALA A 66 -7.62 12.08 1.90
N PHE A 67 -7.95 11.02 2.65
CA PHE A 67 -7.75 9.64 2.22
C PHE A 67 -8.59 9.33 0.97
N GLN A 68 -9.88 9.66 0.99
CA GLN A 68 -10.78 9.44 -0.14
C GLN A 68 -10.31 10.21 -1.38
N ASN A 69 -9.96 11.48 -1.24
CA ASN A 69 -9.52 12.28 -2.38
C ASN A 69 -8.20 11.81 -2.99
N ARG A 70 -7.30 11.23 -2.19
CA ARG A 70 -5.96 10.82 -2.66
C ARG A 70 -5.92 9.34 -3.04
N VAL A 71 -6.30 8.45 -2.12
CA VAL A 71 -6.19 7.00 -2.26
C VAL A 71 -7.54 6.36 -2.63
N GLY A 72 -8.65 6.83 -2.07
CA GLY A 72 -9.98 6.25 -2.33
C GLY A 72 -10.48 6.45 -3.77
N LYS A 73 -10.06 7.54 -4.42
CA LYS A 73 -10.34 7.82 -5.84
C LYS A 73 -9.48 7.03 -6.81
N VAL A 74 -8.40 6.39 -6.34
CA VAL A 74 -7.51 5.59 -7.18
C VAL A 74 -7.93 4.13 -7.06
N GLU A 75 -8.29 3.54 -8.19
CA GLU A 75 -8.65 2.14 -8.25
C GLU A 75 -7.47 1.28 -7.77
N GLY A 76 -7.74 0.35 -6.85
CA GLY A 76 -6.71 -0.49 -6.25
C GLY A 76 -5.94 0.15 -5.08
N GLY A 77 -6.12 1.45 -4.77
CA GLY A 77 -5.40 2.10 -3.65
C GLY A 77 -5.68 1.47 -2.29
N ILE A 78 -6.94 1.10 -2.02
CA ILE A 78 -7.33 0.36 -0.80
C ILE A 78 -6.79 -1.08 -0.85
N GLN A 79 -6.88 -1.72 -2.02
CA GLN A 79 -6.45 -3.10 -2.22
C GLN A 79 -4.94 -3.27 -2.02
N PHE A 80 -4.15 -2.25 -2.37
CA PHE A 80 -2.73 -2.18 -2.07
C PHE A 80 -2.43 -2.16 -0.57
N LEU A 81 -3.18 -1.36 0.21
CA LEU A 81 -3.05 -1.37 1.67
C LEU A 81 -3.42 -2.75 2.24
N GLU A 82 -4.44 -3.40 1.69
CA GLU A 82 -4.80 -4.76 2.09
C GLU A 82 -3.68 -5.77 1.83
N LEU A 83 -3.00 -5.67 0.68
CA LEU A 83 -1.83 -6.49 0.34
C LEU A 83 -0.63 -6.22 1.26
N CYS A 84 -0.46 -4.98 1.74
CA CYS A 84 0.57 -4.62 2.71
C CYS A 84 0.29 -5.16 4.11
N GLY A 85 -0.91 -5.71 4.38
CA GLY A 85 -1.29 -6.27 5.67
C GLY A 85 -2.27 -5.43 6.48
N PHE A 86 -2.85 -4.38 5.90
CA PHE A 86 -4.00 -3.71 6.51
C PHE A 86 -5.26 -4.56 6.30
N ALA A 87 -6.14 -4.61 7.29
CA ALA A 87 -7.44 -5.28 7.18
C ALA A 87 -8.55 -4.25 7.38
N LYS A 88 -9.63 -4.40 6.61
CA LYS A 88 -10.82 -3.60 6.84
C LYS A 88 -11.51 -4.04 8.12
N MET A 89 -11.81 -3.08 8.98
CA MET A 89 -12.41 -3.26 10.30
C MET A 89 -13.66 -2.41 10.40
N GLU A 90 -14.58 -2.83 11.30
CA GLU A 90 -15.78 -2.06 11.63
C GLU A 90 -16.63 -1.77 10.38
N GLY A 91 -16.91 -2.80 9.56
CA GLY A 91 -17.76 -2.67 8.37
C GLY A 91 -17.17 -1.81 7.26
N ASP A 92 -15.86 -1.92 7.01
CA ASP A 92 -15.14 -1.14 5.99
C ASP A 92 -15.03 0.37 6.32
N GLU A 93 -15.14 0.77 7.60
CA GLU A 93 -14.92 2.16 8.01
C GLU A 93 -13.43 2.50 8.24
N PHE A 94 -12.63 1.52 8.64
CA PHE A 94 -11.21 1.70 8.94
C PHE A 94 -10.36 0.58 8.35
N LEU A 95 -9.14 0.92 7.96
CA LEU A 95 -8.07 -0.03 7.70
C LEU A 95 -7.19 -0.11 8.95
N PHE A 96 -6.95 -1.32 9.44
CA PHE A 96 -6.12 -1.57 10.61
C PHE A 96 -5.09 -2.66 10.36
N MET A 97 -3.84 -2.40 10.74
CA MET A 97 -2.77 -3.39 10.71
C MET A 97 -2.57 -3.99 12.11
N THR A 98 -2.90 -5.27 12.24
CA THR A 98 -2.65 -6.02 13.47
C THR A 98 -1.15 -6.35 13.59
N ARG A 99 -0.66 -6.56 14.82
CA ARG A 99 0.75 -6.89 15.06
C ARG A 99 1.18 -8.20 14.38
N ASP A 100 0.26 -9.15 14.27
CA ASP A 100 0.47 -10.43 13.57
C ASP A 100 0.76 -10.26 12.07
N LYS A 101 0.17 -9.23 11.46
CA LYS A 101 0.33 -8.93 10.03
C LYS A 101 1.44 -7.93 9.74
N PHE A 102 2.11 -7.41 10.76
CA PHE A 102 3.21 -6.46 10.57
C PHE A 102 4.43 -7.20 10.02
N ASP A 103 4.75 -6.94 8.76
CA ASP A 103 5.92 -7.50 8.09
C ASP A 103 6.78 -6.35 7.55
N MET A 104 7.87 -6.04 8.25
CA MET A 104 8.74 -4.91 7.92
C MET A 104 9.35 -5.06 6.52
N ALA A 105 9.65 -6.28 6.08
CA ALA A 105 10.20 -6.52 4.76
C ALA A 105 9.18 -6.12 3.67
N VAL A 106 7.92 -6.50 3.85
CA VAL A 106 6.82 -6.13 2.93
C VAL A 106 6.66 -4.61 2.86
N LEU A 107 6.63 -3.94 4.02
CA LEU A 107 6.47 -2.48 4.07
C LEU A 107 7.63 -1.73 3.39
N VAL A 108 8.86 -2.15 3.63
CA VAL A 108 10.06 -1.52 3.05
C VAL A 108 10.11 -1.74 1.55
N SER A 109 9.84 -2.96 1.07
CA SER A 109 9.81 -3.25 -0.36
C SER A 109 8.67 -2.51 -1.06
N ALA A 110 7.44 -2.58 -0.53
CA ALA A 110 6.30 -1.86 -1.08
C ALA A 110 6.55 -0.34 -1.13
N GLY A 111 7.19 0.22 -0.10
CA GLY A 111 7.60 1.63 -0.09
C GLY A 111 8.65 1.96 -1.16
N THR A 112 9.64 1.08 -1.36
CA THR A 112 10.68 1.24 -2.39
C THR A 112 10.06 1.19 -3.79
N GLU A 113 9.11 0.30 -4.03
CA GLU A 113 8.40 0.22 -5.30
C GLU A 113 7.57 1.47 -5.59
N LEU A 114 6.82 1.97 -4.59
CA LEU A 114 6.08 3.22 -4.73
C LEU A 114 7.01 4.40 -5.04
N ASP A 115 8.14 4.51 -4.35
CA ASP A 115 9.14 5.56 -4.57
C ASP A 115 9.75 5.47 -5.98
N ASN A 116 10.08 4.25 -6.45
CA ASN A 116 10.55 4.01 -7.81
C ASN A 116 9.49 4.39 -8.85
N ALA A 117 8.22 4.00 -8.63
CA ALA A 117 7.11 4.33 -9.52
C ALA A 117 6.86 5.85 -9.61
N ILE A 118 6.93 6.57 -8.48
CA ILE A 118 6.82 8.04 -8.46
C ILE A 118 7.95 8.70 -9.25
N LYS A 119 9.18 8.16 -9.16
CA LYS A 119 10.38 8.67 -9.84
C LYS A 119 10.49 8.22 -11.30
N ASN A 120 9.69 7.23 -11.73
CA ASN A 120 9.76 6.69 -13.08
C ASN A 120 9.25 7.73 -14.10
N PRO A 121 10.09 8.19 -15.06
CA PRO A 121 9.66 9.12 -16.10
C PRO A 121 8.68 8.53 -17.12
N PHE A 122 8.52 7.19 -17.16
CA PHE A 122 7.59 6.47 -18.04
C PHE A 122 6.31 6.01 -17.33
N PHE A 123 6.04 6.52 -16.13
CA PHE A 123 4.78 6.26 -15.44
C PHE A 123 3.60 6.60 -16.37
N GLY A 124 2.76 5.62 -16.72
CA GLY A 124 1.60 5.81 -17.59
C GLY A 124 1.84 5.73 -19.11
N VAL A 125 3.07 5.49 -19.57
CA VAL A 125 3.38 5.33 -21.01
C VAL A 125 3.46 3.85 -21.37
N LEU A 126 2.31 3.21 -21.62
CA LEU A 126 2.23 1.98 -22.41
C LEU A 126 0.88 1.87 -23.14
#